data_AF-A0A9Q3FV65-F1
#
_entry.id   AF-A0A9Q3FV65-F1
#
_cell.length_a   1.000
_cell.length_b   1.000
_cell.length_c   1.000
_cell.angle_alpha   90.00
_cell.angle_beta   90.00
_cell.angle_gamma   90.00
#
_symmetry.space_group_name_H-M   'P 1'
#
loop_
_entity.id
_entity.type
_entity.pdbx_description
1 polymer ?
#
loop_
_entity_poly.entity_id
_entity_poly.type
_entity_poly.pdbx_seq_one_letter_code
_entity_poly.pdbx_strand_id
1 'polypeptide(L)'
;MECHSEKANIFMCRVDEEIVKAERTSRKKSQRHERHIPEGGRGSISNLAPKGLPIDFYDPYWFNSRTSGQKRSISDIHTITFLPYASTLLLGKLHPDERLSDKQFTSLHWEEVI
;
A
#
# COMPACT_ATOMS: atom_id res chain seq x y z
N MET A 1 -5.01 15.99 -4.06
CA MET A 1 -5.35 15.17 -2.88
C MET A 1 -4.71 13.81 -3.11
N GLU A 2 -3.67 13.46 -2.36
CA GLU A 2 -3.21 12.08 -2.29
C GLU A 2 -4.06 11.37 -1.24
N CYS A 3 -4.62 10.23 -1.62
CA CYS A 3 -5.40 9.39 -0.71
C CYS A 3 -4.57 8.23 -0.18
N HIS A 4 -3.33 8.06 -0.66
CA HIS A 4 -2.45 6.94 -0.33
C HIS A 4 -1.52 7.29 0.82
N SER A 5 -1.30 6.32 1.71
CA SER A 5 -0.27 6.43 2.75
C SER A 5 1.13 6.33 2.15
N GLU A 6 2.12 6.85 2.89
CA GLU A 6 3.54 6.69 2.52
C GLU A 6 3.93 5.21 2.40
N LYS A 7 3.42 4.36 3.30
CA LYS A 7 3.64 2.90 3.27
C LYS A 7 3.13 2.29 1.96
N ALA A 8 1.94 2.69 1.50
CA ALA A 8 1.36 2.22 0.24
C ALA A 8 2.20 2.63 -0.97
N ASN A 9 2.69 3.88 -0.98
CA ASN A 9 3.56 4.36 -2.06
C ASN A 9 4.87 3.57 -2.12
N ILE A 10 5.54 3.37 -0.98
CA ILE A 10 6.78 2.59 -0.90
C ILE A 10 6.54 1.15 -1.38
N PHE A 11 5.44 0.52 -0.95
CA PHE A 11 5.09 -0.83 -1.39
C PHE A 11 4.92 -0.91 -2.92
N MET A 12 4.16 0.02 -3.51
CA MET A 12 3.94 0.03 -4.96
C MET A 12 5.25 0.19 -5.73
N CYS A 13 6.15 1.09 -5.28
CA CYS A 13 7.48 1.23 -5.87
C CYS A 13 8.31 -0.06 -5.77
N ARG A 14 8.21 -0.80 -4.67
CA ARG A 14 8.93 -2.08 -4.50
C ARG A 14 8.38 -3.20 -5.35
N VAL A 15 7.06 -3.31 -5.44
CA VAL A 15 6.42 -4.24 -6.38
C VAL A 15 6.93 -3.95 -7.79
N ASP A 16 7.01 -2.67 -8.15
CA ASP A 16 7.53 -2.24 -9.45
C ASP A 16 8.99 -2.64 -9.67
N GLU A 17 9.87 -2.47 -8.68
CA GLU A 17 11.26 -2.92 -8.72
C GLU A 17 11.38 -4.44 -8.89
N GLU A 18 10.61 -5.22 -8.14
CA GLU A 18 10.62 -6.69 -8.23
C GLU A 18 10.11 -7.18 -9.59
N ILE A 19 9.09 -6.52 -10.15
CA ILE A 19 8.64 -6.80 -11.53
C ILE A 19 9.79 -6.51 -12.52
N VAL A 20 10.53 -5.39 -12.39
CA VAL A 20 11.68 -5.10 -13.27
C VAL A 20 12.74 -6.18 -13.14
N LYS A 21 13.06 -6.63 -11.93
CA LYS A 21 14.04 -7.71 -11.70
C LYS A 21 13.58 -9.01 -12.37
N ALA A 22 12.32 -9.40 -12.19
CA ALA A 22 11.75 -10.60 -12.80
C ALA A 22 11.77 -10.51 -14.35
N GLU A 23 11.47 -9.34 -14.90
CA GLU A 23 11.53 -9.09 -16.35
C GLU A 23 12.94 -9.21 -16.91
N ARG A 24 13.96 -8.69 -16.22
CA ARG A 24 15.38 -8.83 -16.62
C ARG A 24 15.82 -10.29 -16.67
N THR A 25 15.31 -11.12 -15.76
CA THR A 25 15.53 -12.57 -15.78
C THR A 25 14.76 -13.25 -16.92
N SER A 26 13.63 -12.66 -17.34
CA SER A 26 12.84 -13.15 -18.46
C SER A 26 13.47 -12.77 -19.81
N ARG A 27 13.37 -13.63 -20.82
CA ARG A 27 13.86 -13.34 -22.19
C ARG A 27 12.95 -12.41 -23.00
N LYS A 28 11.91 -11.82 -22.40
CA LYS A 28 10.92 -11.00 -23.11
C LYS A 28 11.26 -9.51 -22.95
N LYS A 29 11.27 -8.78 -24.07
CA LYS A 29 11.37 -7.31 -24.05
C LYS A 29 10.04 -6.73 -23.56
N SER A 30 10.08 -6.03 -22.43
CA SER A 30 8.92 -5.37 -21.85
C SER A 30 8.70 -3.99 -22.47
N GLN A 31 7.45 -3.65 -22.81
CA GLN A 31 7.02 -2.28 -23.17
C GLN A 31 6.41 -1.57 -21.96
N ARG A 32 7.00 -1.75 -20.79
CA ARG A 32 6.44 -1.26 -19.54
C ARG A 32 6.59 0.26 -19.41
N HIS A 33 5.55 0.87 -18.88
CA HIS A 33 5.62 2.23 -18.34
C HIS A 33 6.22 2.18 -16.93
N GLU A 34 7.34 2.86 -16.72
CA GLU A 34 7.90 3.05 -15.39
C GLU A 34 7.02 4.04 -14.62
N ARG A 35 6.52 3.62 -13.46
CA ARG A 35 5.81 4.52 -12.55
C ARG A 35 6.86 5.25 -11.72
N HIS A 36 7.04 6.52 -12.02
CA HIS A 36 7.85 7.42 -11.21
C HIS A 36 6.93 8.14 -10.21
N ILE A 37 7.40 8.33 -8.97
CA ILE A 37 6.74 9.26 -8.06
C ILE A 37 6.82 10.64 -8.71
N PRO A 38 5.69 11.36 -8.90
CA PRO A 38 5.72 12.66 -9.54
C PRO A 38 6.64 13.62 -8.78
N GLU A 39 7.63 14.20 -9.46
CA GLU A 39 8.41 15.31 -8.89
C GLU A 39 7.50 16.52 -8.70
N GLY A 40 7.25 16.86 -7.43
CA GLY A 40 6.20 17.79 -7.03
C GLY A 40 4.86 17.08 -7.02
N GLY A 41 4.28 16.88 -5.83
CA GLY A 41 3.05 16.12 -5.57
C GLY A 41 1.85 16.60 -6.38
N ARG A 42 1.81 16.25 -7.67
CA ARG A 42 0.66 16.44 -8.54
C ARG A 42 -0.43 15.57 -7.96
N GLY A 43 -1.44 16.22 -7.42
CA GLY A 43 -2.63 15.51 -6.98
C GLY A 43 -3.19 14.64 -8.10
N SER A 44 -3.67 13.45 -7.73
CA SER A 44 -4.37 12.56 -8.65
C SER A 44 -5.48 13.33 -9.39
N ILE A 45 -5.60 13.08 -10.70
CA ILE A 45 -6.70 13.59 -11.54
C ILE A 45 -8.03 12.95 -11.12
N SER A 46 -7.97 11.76 -10.52
CA SER A 46 -9.14 11.05 -10.03
C SER A 46 -9.49 11.51 -8.62
N ASN A 47 -10.69 12.07 -8.46
CA ASN A 47 -11.25 12.44 -7.14
C ASN A 47 -11.81 11.24 -6.37
N LEU A 48 -11.85 10.06 -6.98
CA LEU A 48 -12.36 8.83 -6.38
C LEU A 48 -11.24 8.10 -5.68
N ALA A 49 -11.42 7.84 -4.38
CA ALA A 49 -10.55 6.94 -3.66
C ALA A 49 -10.80 5.48 -4.10
N PRO A 50 -9.75 4.66 -4.15
CA PRO A 50 -9.90 3.21 -4.28
C PRO A 50 -10.82 2.69 -3.17
N LYS A 51 -11.68 1.71 -3.48
CA LYS A 51 -12.59 1.10 -2.51
C LYS A 51 -12.13 -0.31 -2.14
N GLY A 52 -12.41 -0.71 -0.91
CA GLY A 52 -12.14 -2.06 -0.39
C GLY A 52 -10.66 -2.33 -0.12
N LEU A 53 -9.82 -1.30 -0.03
CA LEU A 53 -8.44 -1.48 0.42
C LEU A 53 -8.39 -1.46 1.96
N PRO A 54 -7.40 -2.16 2.55
CA PRO A 54 -7.09 -2.08 3.98
C PRO A 54 -6.85 -0.64 4.46
N ILE A 55 -7.12 -0.36 5.73
CA ILE A 55 -7.11 1.00 6.28
C ILE A 55 -5.76 1.71 6.15
N ASP A 56 -4.66 0.97 6.26
CA ASP A 56 -3.29 1.46 6.20
C ASP A 56 -2.80 1.80 4.78
N PHE A 57 -3.60 1.51 3.76
CA PHE A 57 -3.39 2.03 2.40
C PHE A 57 -3.71 3.51 2.26
N TYR A 58 -4.52 4.06 3.16
CA TYR A 58 -4.97 5.43 3.06
C TYR A 58 -4.14 6.38 3.91
N ASP A 59 -3.94 7.61 3.44
CA ASP A 59 -3.31 8.66 4.26
C ASP A 59 -4.16 8.92 5.51
N PRO A 60 -3.58 8.92 6.73
CA PRO A 60 -4.34 9.01 7.96
C PRO A 60 -5.08 10.34 8.10
N TYR A 61 -4.52 11.46 7.65
CA TYR A 61 -5.18 12.76 7.71
C TYR A 61 -6.37 12.82 6.75
N TRP A 62 -6.16 12.35 5.52
CA TRP A 62 -7.20 12.26 4.50
C TRP A 62 -8.32 11.33 4.94
N PHE A 63 -8.00 10.14 5.46
CA PHE A 63 -8.99 9.17 5.90
C PHE A 63 -9.78 9.71 7.09
N ASN A 64 -9.10 10.30 8.08
CA ASN A 64 -9.75 10.82 9.27
C ASN A 64 -10.70 12.00 9.02
N SER A 65 -10.44 12.79 7.98
CA SER A 65 -11.33 13.88 7.54
C SER A 65 -12.67 13.41 6.93
N ARG A 66 -12.84 12.12 6.64
CA ARG A 66 -14.07 11.56 6.03
C ARG A 66 -15.16 11.25 7.06
N THR A 67 -16.42 11.28 6.61
CA THR A 67 -17.55 10.89 7.45
C THR A 67 -17.54 9.39 7.75
N SER A 68 -18.12 8.97 8.87
CA SER A 68 -18.13 7.56 9.29
C SER A 68 -18.80 6.61 8.27
N GLY A 69 -19.77 7.11 7.50
CA GLY A 69 -20.37 6.35 6.39
C GLY A 69 -19.42 6.20 5.19
N GLN A 70 -18.65 7.24 4.87
CA GLN A 70 -17.65 7.19 3.80
C GLN A 70 -16.48 6.28 4.18
N LYS A 71 -15.98 6.35 5.42
CA LYS A 71 -14.91 5.47 5.91
C LYS A 71 -15.27 3.99 5.70
N ARG A 72 -16.47 3.58 6.14
CA ARG A 72 -16.97 2.20 5.96
C ARG A 72 -17.21 1.81 4.50
N SER A 73 -17.53 2.75 3.62
CA SER A 73 -17.73 2.47 2.20
C SER A 73 -16.43 2.42 1.39
N ILE A 74 -15.37 3.07 1.88
CA ILE A 74 -14.12 3.25 1.14
C ILE A 74 -13.10 2.19 1.55
N SER A 75 -12.88 1.97 2.85
CA SER A 75 -11.83 1.05 3.32
C SER A 75 -12.41 -0.20 3.98
N ASP A 76 -11.67 -1.30 3.92
CA ASP A 76 -11.83 -2.39 4.87
C ASP A 76 -11.20 -1.97 6.20
N ILE A 77 -12.05 -1.51 7.12
CA ILE A 77 -11.68 -1.09 8.47
C ILE A 77 -11.35 -2.27 9.39
N HIS A 78 -11.38 -3.51 8.92
CA HIS A 78 -11.12 -4.68 9.75
C HIS A 78 -9.80 -5.37 9.40
N THR A 79 -9.03 -4.80 8.49
CA THR A 79 -7.81 -5.41 7.97
C THR A 79 -6.67 -4.39 7.90
N ILE A 80 -5.47 -4.85 8.28
CA ILE A 80 -4.19 -4.15 8.12
C ILE A 80 -3.30 -5.03 7.25
N THR A 81 -2.45 -4.45 6.42
CA THR A 81 -1.70 -5.20 5.40
C THR A 81 -0.21 -4.87 5.34
N PHE A 82 0.21 -3.67 5.74
CA PHE A 82 1.59 -3.26 5.76
C PHE A 82 2.24 -3.51 7.12
N LEU A 83 3.47 -4.02 7.07
CA LEU A 83 4.36 -4.01 8.21
C LEU A 83 4.67 -2.55 8.64
N PRO A 84 4.99 -2.31 9.92
CA PRO A 84 5.45 -1.00 10.41
C PRO A 84 6.59 -0.43 9.57
N TYR A 85 7.51 -1.30 9.12
CA TYR A 85 8.63 -0.94 8.25
C TYR A 85 8.34 -1.33 6.80
N ALA A 86 7.77 -0.40 6.03
CA ALA A 86 7.57 -0.59 4.59
C ALA A 86 8.89 -0.88 3.84
N SER A 87 10.02 -0.44 4.40
CA SER A 87 11.37 -0.69 3.89
C SER A 87 11.86 -2.13 4.07
N THR A 88 11.10 -3.03 4.71
CA THR A 88 11.43 -4.46 4.75
C THR A 88 10.56 -5.33 3.85
N LEU A 89 9.50 -4.75 3.24
CA LEU A 89 8.59 -5.47 2.35
C LEU A 89 9.33 -6.03 1.11
N LEU A 90 9.02 -7.26 0.71
CA LEU A 90 9.53 -7.90 -0.52
C LEU A 90 11.06 -8.09 -0.59
N LEU A 91 11.79 -8.05 0.53
CA LEU A 91 13.25 -8.27 0.56
C LEU A 91 13.68 -9.74 0.36
N GLY A 92 12.78 -10.63 -0.06
CA GLY A 92 13.02 -12.07 -0.23
C GLY A 92 13.26 -12.85 1.07
N LYS A 93 13.57 -12.16 2.18
CA LYS A 93 13.57 -12.70 3.53
C LYS A 93 12.19 -12.49 4.13
N LEU A 94 11.49 -13.60 4.39
CA LEU A 94 10.17 -13.56 5.01
C LEU A 94 10.27 -12.93 6.41
N HIS A 95 9.50 -11.87 6.65
CA HIS A 95 9.31 -11.38 8.02
C HIS A 95 8.59 -12.47 8.84
N PRO A 96 8.89 -12.66 10.13
CA PRO A 96 8.17 -13.64 10.96
C PRO A 96 6.64 -13.45 10.88
N ASP A 97 6.20 -12.19 10.84
CA ASP A 97 4.78 -11.83 10.81
C ASP A 97 4.11 -12.08 9.45
N GLU A 98 4.86 -12.18 8.35
CA GLU A 98 4.29 -12.54 7.03
C GLU A 98 3.77 -13.99 7.02
N ARG A 99 4.13 -14.82 8.01
CA ARG A 99 3.61 -16.19 8.17
C ARG A 99 2.29 -16.23 8.93
N LEU A 100 1.90 -15.12 9.55
CA LEU A 100 0.67 -15.04 10.33
C LEU A 100 -0.53 -15.04 9.37
N SER A 101 -1.65 -15.56 9.84
CA SER A 101 -2.92 -15.35 9.15
C SER A 101 -3.35 -13.88 9.24
N ASP A 102 -4.12 -13.39 8.27
CA ASP A 102 -4.58 -11.99 8.23
C ASP A 102 -5.22 -11.53 9.55
N LYS A 103 -5.94 -12.42 10.25
CA LYS A 103 -6.54 -12.13 11.57
C LYS A 103 -5.49 -11.93 12.66
N GLN A 104 -4.49 -12.80 12.71
CA GLN A 104 -3.40 -12.70 13.67
C GLN A 104 -2.53 -11.48 13.38
N PHE A 105 -2.23 -11.25 12.10
CA PHE A 105 -1.48 -10.09 11.65
C PHE A 105 -2.19 -8.79 12.01
N THR A 106 -3.48 -8.68 11.66
CA THR A 106 -4.29 -7.51 11.97
C THR A 106 -4.35 -7.28 13.47
N SER A 107 -4.59 -8.33 14.28
CA SER A 107 -4.64 -8.19 15.73
C SER A 107 -3.30 -7.73 16.35
N LEU A 108 -2.18 -8.11 15.76
CA LEU A 108 -0.84 -7.74 16.24
C LEU A 108 -0.52 -6.28 15.93
N HIS A 109 -0.85 -5.83 14.72
CA HIS A 109 -0.49 -4.50 14.20
C HIS A 109 -1.61 -3.45 14.36
N TRP A 110 -2.73 -3.81 15.00
CA TRP A 110 -3.90 -2.94 15.16
C TRP A 110 -3.60 -1.66 15.93
N GLU A 111 -2.83 -1.76 17.01
CA GLU A 111 -2.52 -0.65 17.90
C GLU A 111 -1.58 0.39 17.25
N GLU A 112 -0.80 -0.01 16.25
CA GLU A 112 0.13 0.88 15.55
C GLU A 112 -0.55 1.74 14.47
N VAL A 113 -1.80 1.43 14.13
CA VAL A 113 -2.56 2.06 13.04
C VAL A 113 -3.64 3.03 13.54
N ILE A 114 -4.06 2.94 14.81
CA ILE A 114 -5.00 3.85 15.47
C ILE A 114 -4.28 5.11 15.97
#